data_AF-A0A352NKS7-F1
#
_entry.id   AF-A0A352NKS7-F1
#
_cell.length_a   1.000
_cell.length_b   1.000
_cell.length_c   1.000
_cell.angle_alpha   90.00
_cell.angle_beta   90.00
_cell.angle_gamma   90.00
#
_symmetry.space_group_name_H-M   'P 1'
#
loop_
_entity.id
_entity.type
_entity.pdbx_description
1 polymer ?
#
loop_
_entity_poly.entity_id
_entity_poly.type
_entity_poly.pdbx_seq_one_letter_code
_entity_poly.pdbx_strand_id
1 'polypeptide(L)' 'MRKKAVRVVITFETTTNAMAMEKICKEKGQNGRLIPVPGQITAGCGLAWSAEPKAREPLLAFLEENNLKFDQMYEIEL' A
#
# COMPACT_ATOMS: atom_id res chain seq x y z
N MET A 1 2.39 -22.89 12.66
CA MET A 1 3.17 -21.65 12.86
C MET A 1 3.06 -20.79 11.60
N ARG A 2 2.30 -19.69 11.63
CA ARG A 2 2.29 -18.74 10.50
C ARG A 2 3.58 -17.93 10.56
N LYS A 3 4.41 -17.99 9.52
CA LYS A 3 5.58 -17.13 9.38
C LYS A 3 5.06 -15.71 9.17
N LYS A 4 5.18 -14.88 10.19
CA LYS A 4 5.02 -13.43 10.09
C LYS A 4 6.01 -12.94 9.04
N ALA A 5 5.49 -12.35 7.97
CA ALA A 5 6.34 -11.74 6.95
C ALA A 5 6.15 -10.23 7.04
N VAL A 6 7.26 -9.50 7.16
CA VAL A 6 7.22 -8.04 7.06
C VAL A 6 6.67 -7.68 5.70
N ARG A 7 5.66 -6.82 5.68
CA ARG A 7 5.03 -6.29 4.48
C ARG A 7 4.85 -4.80 4.62
N VAL A 8 4.99 -4.13 3.49
CA VAL A 8 4.72 -2.70 3.38
C VAL A 8 3.22 -2.54 3.15
N VAL A 9 2.59 -1.72 3.98
CA VAL A 9 1.16 -1.43 3.96
C VAL A 9 0.99 0.09 3.87
N ILE A 10 0.40 0.57 2.79
CA ILE A 10 0.19 1.99 2.54
C ILE A 10 -1.29 2.30 2.76
N THR A 11 -1.61 3.18 3.69
CA THR A 11 -2.98 3.61 3.97
C THR A 11 -3.37 4.79 3.09
N PHE A 12 -4.67 4.98 2.93
CA PHE A 12 -5.23 6.12 2.20
C PHE A 12 -6.32 6.80 3.01
N GLU A 13 -6.43 8.11 2.87
CA GLU A 13 -7.53 8.88 3.45
C GLU A 13 -8.86 8.60 2.74
N THR A 14 -8.82 8.33 1.43
CA THR A 14 -10.02 8.15 0.60
C THR A 14 -9.93 6.89 -0.26
N THR A 15 -11.10 6.32 -0.57
CA THR A 15 -11.23 5.16 -1.48
C THR A 15 -10.75 5.50 -2.89
N THR A 16 -10.91 6.76 -3.31
CA THR A 16 -10.46 7.25 -4.63
C THR A 16 -8.94 7.14 -4.77
N ASN A 17 -8.18 7.57 -3.75
CA ASN A 17 -6.72 7.45 -3.75
C ASN A 17 -6.27 5.99 -3.80
N ALA A 18 -6.94 5.13 -3.03
CA ALA A 18 -6.67 3.70 -3.02
C ALA A 18 -6.88 3.08 -4.43
N MET A 19 -8.00 3.36 -5.08
CA MET A 19 -8.29 2.88 -6.43
C MET A 19 -7.35 3.48 -7.49
N ALA A 20 -6.99 4.76 -7.36
CA ALA A 20 -6.02 5.39 -8.26
C ALA A 20 -4.68 4.67 -8.19
N MET A 21 -4.19 4.38 -6.98
CA MET A 21 -2.97 3.62 -6.79
C MET A 21 -3.07 2.22 -7.41
N GLU A 22 -4.16 1.49 -7.18
CA GLU A 22 -4.36 0.17 -7.77
C GLU A 22 -4.28 0.21 -9.31
N LYS A 23 -4.94 1.19 -9.92
CA LYS A 23 -4.96 1.33 -11.38
C LYS A 23 -3.56 1.53 -11.94
N ILE A 24 -2.80 2.49 -11.40
CA ILE A 24 -1.45 2.78 -11.92
C ILE A 24 -0.50 1.63 -11.59
N CYS A 25 -0.60 1.02 -10.39
CA CYS A 25 0.20 -0.16 -10.06
C CYS A 25 -0.09 -1.34 -11.01
N LYS A 26 -1.36 -1.56 -11.39
CA LYS A 26 -1.73 -2.57 -12.40
C LYS A 26 -1.15 -2.23 -13.78
N GLU A 27 -1.24 -0.97 -14.22
CA GLU A 27 -0.68 -0.51 -15.50
C GLU A 27 0.83 -0.67 -15.57
N LYS A 28 1.52 -0.51 -14.44
CA LYS A 28 2.98 -0.56 -14.33
C LYS A 28 3.50 -1.93 -13.89
N GLY A 29 2.62 -2.90 -13.69
CA GLY A 29 2.97 -4.26 -13.27
C GLY A 29 3.59 -4.35 -11.88
N GLN A 30 3.27 -3.41 -10.98
CA GLN A 30 3.84 -3.41 -9.65
C GLN A 30 3.28 -4.53 -8.77
N ASN A 31 4.19 -5.22 -8.09
CA ASN A 31 3.85 -6.32 -7.20
C ASN A 31 3.23 -5.78 -5.90
N GLY A 32 1.91 -5.83 -5.85
CA GLY A 32 1.14 -5.47 -4.68
C GLY A 32 -0.34 -5.73 -4.92
N ARG A 33 -1.14 -5.54 -3.86
CA ARG A 33 -2.58 -5.63 -3.95
C ARG A 33 -3.23 -4.76 -2.90
N LEU A 34 -4.43 -4.30 -3.22
CA LEU A 34 -5.27 -3.62 -2.26
C LEU A 34 -5.84 -4.64 -1.27
N ILE A 35 -5.66 -4.39 0.02
CA ILE A 35 -6.17 -5.19 1.13
C ILE A 35 -7.01 -4.31 2.05
N PRO A 36 -7.98 -4.87 2.79
CA PRO A 36 -8.55 -4.16 3.92
C PRO A 36 -7.45 -3.84 4.95
N VAL A 37 -7.58 -2.69 5.58
CA VAL A 37 -6.61 -2.21 6.57
C VAL A 37 -6.48 -3.25 7.68
N PRO A 38 -5.27 -3.75 7.96
CA PRO A 38 -5.03 -4.67 9.07
C PRO A 38 -5.48 -4.03 10.37
N GLY A 39 -6.18 -4.76 11.23
CA GLY A 39 -6.67 -4.23 12.52
C GLY A 39 -5.58 -3.77 13.50
N GLN A 40 -4.30 -3.91 13.13
CA GLN A 40 -3.14 -3.39 13.84
C GLN A 40 -2.86 -1.91 13.51
N ILE A 41 -3.45 -1.37 12.43
CA ILE A 41 -3.30 0.02 11.98
C ILE A 41 -4.68 0.62 11.65
N THR A 42 -4.76 1.94 11.55
CA THR A 42 -6.00 2.67 11.22
C THR A 42 -5.78 3.48 9.95
N ALA A 43 -6.76 3.49 9.06
CA ALA A 43 -6.77 4.32 7.85
C ALA A 43 -8.12 4.99 7.68
N GLY A 44 -8.14 6.17 7.06
CA GLY A 44 -9.36 6.94 6.82
C GLY A 44 -10.42 6.18 6.01
N CYS A 45 -10.03 5.42 4.98
CA CYS A 45 -10.96 4.75 4.08
C CYS A 45 -11.14 3.23 4.31
N GLY A 46 -10.44 2.64 5.28
CA GLY A 46 -10.48 1.19 5.54
C GLY A 46 -9.76 0.32 4.50
N LEU A 47 -9.11 0.93 3.49
CA LEU A 47 -8.31 0.24 2.48
C LEU A 47 -6.83 0.60 2.58
N ALA A 48 -5.98 -0.37 2.25
CA ALA A 48 -4.55 -0.20 2.22
C ALA A 48 -3.90 -0.99 1.07
N TRP A 49 -2.77 -0.52 0.56
CA TRP A 49 -1.98 -1.23 -0.43
C TRP A 49 -0.92 -2.08 0.26
N SER A 50 -0.98 -3.40 0.08
CA SER A 50 0.03 -4.32 0.58
C SER A 50 0.99 -4.73 -0.53
N ALA A 51 2.28 -4.57 -0.26
CA ALA A 51 3.36 -4.98 -1.14
C ALA A 51 4.47 -5.69 -0.36
N GLU A 52 5.40 -6.28 -1.11
CA GLU A 52 6.60 -6.84 -0.52
C GLU A 52 7.48 -5.75 0.11
N PRO A 53 8.23 -6.06 1.18
CA PRO A 53 9.10 -5.08 1.83
C PRO A 53 10.18 -4.55 0.88
N LYS A 54 10.64 -5.41 -0.04
CA LYS A 54 11.58 -5.03 -1.12
C LYS A 54 10.99 -4.01 -2.10
N ALA A 55 9.68 -3.92 -2.20
CA ALA A 55 9.01 -2.98 -3.07
C ALA A 55 8.86 -1.59 -2.44
N ARG A 56 9.28 -1.37 -1.18
CA ARG A 56 9.17 -0.08 -0.47
C ARG A 56 9.76 1.08 -1.28
N GLU A 57 11.03 0.98 -1.62
CA GLU A 57 11.75 2.03 -2.35
C GLU A 57 11.13 2.33 -3.72
N PRO A 58 10.90 1.33 -4.60
CA PRO A 58 10.28 1.61 -5.89
C PRO A 58 8.82 2.08 -5.76
N LEU A 59 8.09 1.67 -4.71
CA LEU A 59 6.75 2.21 -4.43
C LEU A 59 6.80 3.67 -4.00
N LEU A 60 7.77 4.05 -3.16
CA LEU A 60 7.92 5.43 -2.71
C LEU A 60 8.24 6.34 -3.90
N ALA A 61 9.23 5.97 -4.71
CA ALA A 61 9.57 6.69 -5.93
C ALA A 61 8.37 6.77 -6.89
N PHE A 62 7.63 5.66 -7.04
CA PHE A 62 6.43 5.63 -7.87
C PHE A 62 5.32 6.55 -7.38
N LEU A 63 5.09 6.60 -6.06
CA LEU A 63 4.11 7.49 -5.45
C LEU A 63 4.47 8.96 -5.70
N GLU A 64 5.75 9.31 -5.55
CA GLU A 64 6.26 10.65 -5.84
C GLU A 64 6.16 10.99 -7.33
N GLU A 65 6.61 10.11 -8.22
CA GLU A 65 6.58 10.30 -9.68
C GLU A 65 5.15 10.49 -10.22
N ASN A 66 4.19 9.74 -9.68
CA ASN A 66 2.78 9.82 -10.09
C ASN A 66 1.97 10.80 -9.24
N ASN A 67 2.61 11.51 -8.30
CA ASN A 67 2.00 12.44 -7.35
C ASN A 67 0.76 11.85 -6.66
N LEU A 68 0.84 10.56 -6.32
CA LEU A 68 -0.25 9.80 -5.72
C LEU A 68 -0.37 10.16 -4.24
N LYS A 69 -1.55 10.60 -3.84
CA LYS A 69 -1.84 10.91 -2.43
C LYS A 69 -2.05 9.64 -1.63
N PHE A 70 -1.14 9.37 -0.71
CA PHE A 70 -1.29 8.37 0.33
C PHE A 70 -1.32 9.05 1.70
N ASP A 71 -1.85 8.34 2.68
CA ASP A 71 -1.93 8.81 4.07
C ASP A 71 -0.60 8.48 4.78
N GLN A 72 -0.34 7.19 4.99
CA GLN A 72 0.86 6.76 5.69
C GLN A 72 1.35 5.39 5.22
N MET A 73 2.66 5.18 5.24
CA MET A 73 3.27 3.90 4.88
C MET A 73 3.79 3.22 6.14
N TYR A 74 3.32 2.00 6.36
CA TYR A 74 3.67 1.16 7.50
C TYR A 74 4.45 -0.07 7.03
N GLU A 75 5.40 -0.51 7.84
CA GLU A 75 6.00 -1.83 7.72
C GLU A 75 5.52 -2.67 8.89
N ILE A 76 4.65 -3.62 8.62
CA ILE A 76 4.08 -4.48 9.64
C ILE A 76 4.22 -5.95 9.26
N GLU A 77 4.23 -6.80 10.27
CA GLU A 77 4.23 -8.24 10.11
C GLU A 77 2.80 -8.74 9.86
N LEU A 78 2.53 -9.20 8.63
CA LEU A 78 1.26 -9.82 8.22
C LEU A 78 1.35 -11.35 8.19
#